data_AF-A0A924QQQ9-F1
#
_entry.id   AF-A0A924QQQ9-F1
#
_cell.length_a   1.000
_cell.length_b   1.000
_cell.length_c   1.000
_cell.angle_alpha   90.00
_cell.angle_beta   90.00
_cell.angle_gamma   90.00
#
_symmetry.space_group_name_H-M   'P 1'
#
loop_
_entity.id
_entity.type
_entity.pdbx_description
1 polymer ?
#
loop_
_entity_poly.entity_id
_entity_poly.type
_entity_poly.pdbx_seq_one_letter_code
_entity_poly.pdbx_strand_id
1 'polypeptide(L)'
;MKKVIAFAIIVSSVACSSTQKKVLVYAKGTATVNESTKTITASDGAGSDEKTLLLTDKAKTSVNIETTSAKATIDIPENGYYVVNAKQDTIVGSYQKYGEVKTTKSVTTQASLKQSIDSLEQLIAGKNISAANRNFFILPMSAVKVTDNLDAYIVGPFHQVTSIEKVDGKEPEVYRFYSVKEVRETIKKLTELTIGEKK
;
A
#
# COMPACT_ATOMS: atom_id res chain seq x y z
N MET A 1 28.61 -40.88 45.32
CA MET A 1 28.75 -39.58 44.63
C MET A 1 27.98 -39.68 43.31
N LYS A 2 26.77 -39.12 43.24
CA LYS A 2 25.88 -39.21 42.06
C LYS A 2 26.15 -38.01 41.16
N LYS A 3 26.70 -38.24 39.95
CA LYS A 3 26.89 -37.18 38.94
C LYS A 3 25.59 -37.07 38.14
N VAL A 4 24.86 -35.97 38.33
CA VAL A 4 23.71 -35.60 37.51
C VAL A 4 24.27 -34.90 36.26
N ILE A 5 24.15 -35.53 35.11
CA ILE A 5 24.47 -34.93 33.81
C ILE A 5 23.20 -34.21 33.34
N ALA A 6 23.22 -32.87 33.38
CA ALA A 6 22.17 -32.03 32.84
C ALA A 6 22.26 -32.02 31.31
N PHE A 7 21.25 -32.59 30.64
CA PHE A 7 21.11 -32.55 29.19
C PHE A 7 20.35 -31.27 28.82
N ALA A 8 21.08 -30.24 28.39
CA ALA A 8 20.49 -29.00 27.89
C ALA A 8 19.96 -29.23 26.46
N ILE A 9 18.65 -29.41 26.33
CA ILE A 9 17.95 -29.43 25.03
C ILE A 9 17.91 -27.99 24.52
N ILE A 10 18.77 -27.68 23.56
CA ILE A 10 18.70 -26.45 22.76
C ILE A 10 17.54 -26.63 21.77
N VAL A 11 16.35 -26.15 22.17
CA VAL A 11 15.23 -25.97 21.24
C VAL A 11 15.60 -24.81 20.31
N SER A 12 16.16 -25.14 19.16
CA SER A 12 16.33 -24.19 18.08
C SER A 12 14.95 -23.91 17.49
N SER A 13 14.35 -22.79 17.85
CA SER A 13 13.18 -22.25 17.15
C SER A 13 13.61 -21.90 15.73
N VAL A 14 13.39 -22.84 14.81
CA VAL A 14 13.35 -22.53 13.38
C VAL A 14 12.18 -21.57 13.20
N ALA A 15 12.47 -20.27 13.22
CA ALA A 15 11.56 -19.26 12.70
C ALA A 15 11.32 -19.67 11.24
N CYS A 16 10.19 -20.33 11.01
CA CYS A 16 9.73 -20.65 9.67
C CYS A 16 9.49 -19.30 9.01
N SER A 17 10.45 -18.82 8.22
CA SER A 17 10.27 -17.71 7.31
C SER A 17 9.15 -18.12 6.38
N SER A 18 7.92 -17.70 6.68
CA SER A 18 6.77 -18.03 5.85
C SER A 18 7.02 -17.46 4.46
N THR A 19 7.12 -18.35 3.48
CA THR A 19 7.16 -17.96 2.06
C THR A 19 5.77 -17.52 1.67
N GLN A 20 5.43 -16.29 2.03
CA GLN A 20 4.07 -15.77 1.92
C GLN A 20 4.06 -14.47 1.13
N LYS A 21 3.10 -14.36 0.23
CA LYS A 21 2.78 -13.15 -0.50
C LYS A 21 1.40 -12.70 -0.05
N LYS A 22 1.32 -11.50 0.50
CA LYS A 22 0.05 -10.87 0.84
C LYS A 22 -0.30 -9.93 -0.29
N VAL A 23 -1.51 -9.98 -0.79
CA VAL A 23 -1.95 -9.19 -1.94
C VAL A 23 -3.21 -8.44 -1.56
N LEU A 24 -3.12 -7.11 -1.48
CA LEU A 24 -4.29 -6.24 -1.32
C LEU A 24 -4.78 -5.81 -2.70
N VAL A 25 -6.04 -6.08 -2.98
CA VAL A 25 -6.68 -5.79 -4.26
C VAL A 25 -7.61 -4.59 -4.08
N TYR A 26 -7.42 -3.57 -4.90
CA TYR A 26 -8.36 -2.47 -5.05
C TYR A 26 -9.22 -2.69 -6.30
N ALA A 27 -10.54 -2.78 -6.11
CA ALA A 27 -11.49 -2.97 -7.19
C ALA A 27 -12.56 -1.87 -7.20
N LYS A 28 -13.12 -1.61 -8.39
CA LYS A 28 -14.38 -0.88 -8.53
C LYS A 28 -15.52 -1.88 -8.36
N GLY A 29 -16.62 -1.48 -7.75
CA GLY A 29 -17.73 -2.39 -7.49
C GLY A 29 -17.37 -3.50 -6.50
N THR A 30 -18.06 -4.63 -6.57
CA THR A 30 -17.85 -5.75 -5.65
C THR A 30 -16.73 -6.65 -6.17
N ALA A 31 -15.80 -7.03 -5.29
CA ALA A 31 -14.73 -7.96 -5.62
C ALA A 31 -14.88 -9.29 -4.88
N THR A 32 -14.53 -10.37 -5.58
CA THR A 32 -14.35 -11.70 -4.98
C THR A 32 -12.98 -12.25 -5.34
N VAL A 33 -12.40 -12.98 -4.39
CA VAL A 33 -11.09 -13.60 -4.54
C VAL A 33 -11.29 -15.11 -4.40
N ASN A 34 -10.82 -15.86 -5.39
CA ASN A 34 -10.72 -17.30 -5.33
C ASN A 34 -9.25 -17.68 -5.13
N GLU A 35 -8.88 -18.09 -3.92
CA GLU A 35 -7.50 -18.46 -3.59
C GLU A 35 -7.04 -19.73 -4.32
N SER A 36 -7.97 -20.66 -4.60
CA SER A 36 -7.64 -21.93 -5.26
C SER A 36 -7.28 -21.77 -6.73
N THR A 37 -8.03 -20.92 -7.45
CA THR A 37 -7.77 -20.62 -8.87
C THR A 37 -6.89 -19.40 -9.07
N LYS A 38 -6.58 -18.69 -7.97
CA LYS A 38 -5.80 -17.44 -7.96
C LYS A 38 -6.44 -16.39 -8.87
N THR A 39 -7.77 -16.31 -8.80
CA THR A 39 -8.57 -15.40 -9.62
C THR A 39 -9.21 -14.33 -8.76
N ILE A 40 -9.04 -13.09 -9.17
CA ILE A 40 -9.75 -11.92 -8.67
C ILE A 40 -10.83 -11.61 -9.69
N THR A 41 -12.08 -11.56 -9.27
CA THR A 41 -13.20 -11.10 -10.12
C THR A 41 -13.81 -9.85 -9.52
N ALA A 42 -14.06 -8.83 -10.36
CA ALA A 42 -14.70 -7.60 -9.93
C ALA A 42 -15.86 -7.23 -10.86
N SER A 43 -16.99 -6.83 -10.28
CA SER A 43 -18.14 -6.32 -11.01
C SER A 43 -18.02 -4.83 -11.31
N ASP A 44 -18.76 -4.35 -12.31
CA ASP A 44 -19.03 -2.92 -12.41
C ASP A 44 -20.01 -2.48 -11.33
N GLY A 45 -19.79 -1.29 -10.78
CA GLY A 45 -20.69 -0.73 -9.78
C GLY A 45 -20.24 0.61 -9.23
N ALA A 46 -21.10 1.18 -8.38
CA ALA A 46 -20.73 2.30 -7.53
C ALA A 46 -19.87 1.81 -6.36
N GLY A 47 -18.92 2.64 -5.93
CA GLY A 47 -18.04 2.34 -4.80
C GLY A 47 -16.73 1.63 -5.17
N SER A 48 -15.98 1.32 -4.12
CA SER A 48 -14.70 0.62 -4.16
C SER A 48 -14.76 -0.52 -3.15
N ASP A 49 -14.18 -1.67 -3.50
CA ASP A 49 -14.02 -2.80 -2.58
C ASP A 49 -12.54 -3.14 -2.46
N GLU A 50 -12.17 -3.64 -1.28
CA GLU A 50 -10.81 -4.02 -0.94
C GLU A 50 -10.80 -5.46 -0.47
N LYS A 51 -9.99 -6.32 -1.10
CA LYS A 51 -9.87 -7.72 -0.72
C LYS A 51 -8.42 -8.11 -0.54
N THR A 52 -8.15 -8.91 0.49
CA THR A 52 -6.83 -9.51 0.70
C THR A 52 -6.83 -10.94 0.19
N LEU A 53 -5.77 -11.30 -0.53
CA LEU A 53 -5.44 -12.65 -0.96
C LEU A 53 -4.11 -13.04 -0.33
N LEU A 54 -4.04 -14.23 0.26
CA LEU A 54 -2.80 -14.81 0.77
C LEU A 54 -2.34 -15.92 -0.18
N LEU A 55 -1.11 -15.81 -0.67
CA LEU A 55 -0.48 -16.81 -1.53
C LEU A 55 0.68 -17.44 -0.77
N THR A 56 0.72 -18.77 -0.74
CA THR A 56 1.72 -19.56 0.00
C THR A 56 2.67 -20.32 -0.92
N ASP A 57 2.55 -20.16 -2.25
CA ASP A 57 3.48 -20.81 -3.17
C ASP A 57 4.89 -20.23 -3.03
N LYS A 58 5.90 -21.11 -3.03
CA LYS A 58 7.32 -20.72 -2.98
C LYS A 58 7.83 -20.13 -4.30
N ALA A 59 7.24 -20.52 -5.42
CA ALA A 59 7.64 -20.06 -6.76
C ALA A 59 6.86 -18.80 -7.17
N LYS A 60 7.26 -18.19 -8.29
CA LYS A 60 6.47 -17.14 -8.96
C LYS A 60 5.00 -17.59 -9.10
N THR A 61 4.08 -16.73 -8.66
CA THR A 61 2.65 -17.03 -8.69
C THR A 61 1.94 -16.08 -9.67
N SER A 62 1.26 -16.62 -10.67
CA SER A 62 0.39 -15.82 -11.54
C SER A 62 -1.00 -15.69 -10.92
N VAL A 63 -1.56 -14.48 -10.94
CA VAL A 63 -2.91 -14.15 -10.47
C VAL A 63 -3.70 -13.59 -11.64
N ASN A 64 -4.89 -14.14 -11.86
CA ASN A 64 -5.79 -13.66 -12.91
C ASN A 64 -6.71 -12.58 -12.35
N ILE A 65 -6.86 -11.49 -13.09
CA ILE A 65 -7.82 -10.42 -12.80
C ILE A 65 -8.85 -10.43 -13.90
N GLU A 66 -10.11 -10.57 -13.53
CA GLU A 66 -11.24 -10.50 -14.44
C GLU A 66 -12.22 -9.44 -13.94
N THR A 67 -12.28 -8.33 -14.67
CA THR A 67 -13.32 -7.34 -14.49
C THR A 67 -14.33 -7.49 -15.62
N THR A 68 -15.49 -6.84 -15.50
CA THR A 68 -16.47 -6.71 -16.59
C THR A 68 -15.89 -6.11 -17.87
N SER A 69 -14.81 -5.33 -17.77
CA SER A 69 -14.25 -4.53 -18.87
C SER A 69 -12.89 -4.99 -19.37
N ALA A 70 -12.15 -5.76 -18.58
CA ALA A 70 -10.79 -6.17 -18.89
C ALA A 70 -10.43 -7.47 -18.18
N LYS A 71 -9.55 -8.25 -18.82
CA LYS A 71 -8.88 -9.41 -18.21
C LYS A 71 -7.38 -9.23 -18.28
N ALA A 72 -6.68 -9.65 -17.25
CA ALA A 72 -5.22 -9.64 -17.20
C ALA A 72 -4.69 -10.78 -16.34
N THR A 73 -3.45 -11.17 -16.61
CA THR A 73 -2.68 -12.06 -15.73
C THR A 73 -1.49 -11.28 -15.22
N ILE A 74 -1.36 -11.18 -13.92
CA ILE A 74 -0.25 -10.50 -13.24
C ILE A 74 0.62 -11.52 -12.53
N ASP A 75 1.92 -11.27 -12.54
CA ASP A 75 2.89 -12.14 -11.91
C ASP A 75 3.36 -11.56 -10.57
N ILE A 76 3.33 -12.40 -9.53
CA ILE A 76 3.84 -12.09 -8.20
C ILE A 76 5.09 -12.96 -7.96
N PRO A 77 6.30 -12.45 -8.28
CA PRO A 77 7.50 -13.27 -8.39
C PRO A 77 8.10 -13.66 -7.04
N GLU A 78 8.04 -12.76 -6.05
CA GLU A 78 8.73 -12.91 -4.77
C GLU A 78 7.79 -12.66 -3.59
N ASN A 79 8.24 -13.07 -2.40
CA ASN A 79 7.52 -12.81 -1.14
C ASN A 79 7.40 -11.31 -0.87
N GLY A 80 6.38 -10.95 -0.09
CA GLY A 80 6.13 -9.56 0.30
C GLY A 80 4.66 -9.17 0.22
N TYR A 81 4.39 -7.91 0.54
CA TYR A 81 3.08 -7.31 0.48
C TYR A 81 2.94 -6.52 -0.83
N TYR A 82 1.99 -6.92 -1.65
CA TYR A 82 1.66 -6.32 -2.94
C TYR A 82 0.34 -5.57 -2.89
N VAL A 83 0.24 -4.56 -3.74
CA VAL A 83 -1.01 -3.91 -4.08
C VAL A 83 -1.33 -4.19 -5.54
N VAL A 84 -2.55 -4.65 -5.80
CA VAL A 84 -3.11 -4.92 -7.13
C VAL A 84 -4.18 -3.89 -7.44
N ASN A 85 -4.06 -3.25 -8.60
CA ASN A 85 -5.05 -2.33 -9.11
C ASN A 85 -5.97 -3.05 -10.11
N ALA A 86 -7.13 -3.51 -9.63
CA ALA A 86 -8.20 -4.06 -10.45
C ALA A 86 -9.21 -2.97 -10.90
N LYS A 87 -8.82 -1.69 -10.86
CA LYS A 87 -9.61 -0.55 -11.36
C LYS A 87 -9.11 -0.12 -12.74
N GLN A 88 -9.90 0.69 -13.43
CA GLN A 88 -9.55 1.26 -14.74
C GLN A 88 -8.71 2.54 -14.63
N ASP A 89 -8.69 3.16 -13.45
CA ASP A 89 -7.93 4.35 -13.12
C ASP A 89 -6.61 4.00 -12.43
N THR A 90 -5.60 4.85 -12.61
CA THR A 90 -4.31 4.68 -11.93
C THR A 90 -4.44 5.00 -10.45
N ILE A 91 -3.78 4.19 -9.63
CA ILE A 91 -3.64 4.41 -8.19
C ILE A 91 -2.21 4.85 -7.92
N VAL A 92 -2.05 5.86 -7.08
CA VAL A 92 -0.74 6.35 -6.64
C VAL A 92 -0.62 6.22 -5.14
N GLY A 93 0.58 5.99 -4.63
CA GLY A 93 0.78 5.88 -3.19
C GLY A 93 2.18 6.24 -2.75
N SER A 94 2.32 6.45 -1.44
CA SER A 94 3.61 6.74 -0.82
C SER A 94 3.66 6.27 0.62
N TYR A 95 4.87 6.03 1.12
CA TYR A 95 5.10 5.82 2.55
C TYR A 95 4.67 7.04 3.37
N GLN A 96 4.03 6.79 4.51
CA GLN A 96 3.58 7.82 5.44
C GLN A 96 4.22 7.61 6.81
N LYS A 97 4.84 8.67 7.33
CA LYS A 97 5.36 8.67 8.70
C LYS A 97 4.23 9.00 9.67
N TYR A 98 3.61 7.97 10.25
CA TYR A 98 2.66 8.08 11.36
C TYR A 98 3.40 7.73 12.65
N GLY A 99 3.61 8.68 13.56
CA GLY A 99 4.31 8.39 14.82
C GLY A 99 4.85 9.59 15.57
N GLU A 100 5.08 10.71 14.87
CA GLU A 100 5.43 11.98 15.50
C GLU A 100 4.15 12.79 15.74
N VAL A 101 3.80 12.96 17.02
CA VAL A 101 2.98 14.10 17.42
C VAL A 101 3.66 15.33 16.82
N LYS A 102 2.97 16.09 15.97
CA LYS A 102 3.47 17.38 15.47
C LYS A 102 3.57 18.33 16.67
N THR A 103 4.65 18.22 17.45
CA THR A 103 4.92 19.00 18.66
C THR A 103 5.21 20.46 18.31
N THR A 104 5.58 20.73 17.07
CA THR A 104 5.59 22.05 16.47
C THR A 104 4.28 22.31 15.76
N LYS A 105 3.60 23.41 16.11
CA LYS A 105 2.66 24.08 15.21
C LYS A 105 3.44 24.46 13.95
N SER A 106 3.53 23.54 13.00
CA SER A 106 4.16 23.80 11.71
C SER A 106 3.36 24.90 11.05
N VAL A 107 3.89 26.12 11.05
CA VAL A 107 3.35 27.21 10.24
C VAL A 107 3.53 26.78 8.80
N THR A 108 2.43 26.38 8.16
CA THR A 108 2.43 26.03 6.75
C THR A 108 2.80 27.29 5.96
N THR A 109 3.98 27.30 5.36
CA THR A 109 4.47 28.42 4.55
C THR A 109 4.04 28.26 3.10
N GLN A 110 3.99 29.37 2.35
CA GLN A 110 3.79 29.35 0.90
C GLN A 110 4.80 28.44 0.18
N ALA A 111 6.05 28.40 0.64
CA ALA A 111 7.07 27.51 0.09
C ALA A 111 6.72 26.03 0.33
N SER A 112 6.29 25.67 1.56
CA SER A 112 5.89 24.30 1.87
C SER A 112 4.63 23.84 1.11
N LEU A 113 3.70 24.76 0.83
CA LEU A 113 2.53 24.47 -0.02
C LEU A 113 2.95 24.19 -1.46
N LYS A 114 3.80 25.05 -2.05
CA LYS A 114 4.30 24.86 -3.42
C LYS A 114 5.08 23.55 -3.57
N GLN A 115 5.95 23.23 -2.61
CA GLN A 115 6.68 21.97 -2.60
C GLN A 115 5.74 20.76 -2.52
N SER A 116 4.68 20.86 -1.73
CA SER A 116 3.67 19.80 -1.61
C SER A 116 2.91 19.61 -2.93
N ILE A 117 2.52 20.72 -3.58
CA ILE A 117 1.87 20.68 -4.90
C ILE A 117 2.78 20.01 -5.94
N ASP A 118 4.03 20.46 -6.07
CA ASP A 118 5.00 19.88 -7.02
C ASP A 118 5.22 18.38 -6.76
N SER A 119 5.35 17.99 -5.49
CA SER A 119 5.50 16.57 -5.12
C SER A 119 4.28 15.73 -5.54
N LEU A 120 3.07 16.25 -5.35
CA LEU A 120 1.84 15.58 -5.76
C LEU A 120 1.70 15.52 -7.29
N GLU A 121 2.08 16.58 -8.00
CA GLU A 121 2.10 16.62 -9.47
C GLU A 121 3.09 15.60 -10.05
N GLN A 122 4.29 15.50 -9.47
CA GLN A 122 5.27 14.49 -9.84
C GLN A 122 4.73 13.07 -9.60
N LEU A 123 4.08 12.83 -8.46
CA LEU A 123 3.51 11.53 -8.11
C LEU A 123 2.45 11.09 -9.12
N ILE A 124 1.49 11.96 -9.47
CA ILE A 124 0.44 11.61 -10.47
C ILE A 124 0.95 11.59 -11.91
N ALA A 125 2.13 12.14 -12.18
CA ALA A 125 2.81 12.03 -13.47
C ALA A 125 3.68 10.76 -13.56
N GLY A 126 3.69 9.90 -12.53
CA GLY A 126 4.57 8.72 -12.48
C GLY A 126 6.05 9.09 -12.40
N LYS A 127 6.38 10.31 -11.96
CA LYS A 127 7.74 10.76 -11.70
C LYS A 127 8.10 10.44 -10.26
N ASN A 128 9.40 10.35 -9.98
CA ASN A 128 9.92 10.12 -8.63
C ASN A 128 9.47 8.77 -8.00
N ILE A 129 9.11 7.80 -8.84
CA ILE A 129 8.72 6.43 -8.44
C ILE A 129 9.99 5.60 -8.30
N SER A 130 10.30 5.20 -7.07
CA SER A 130 11.45 4.35 -6.78
C SER A 130 11.25 3.62 -5.44
N ALA A 131 11.92 2.48 -5.30
CA ALA A 131 11.96 1.76 -4.03
C ALA A 131 12.56 2.62 -2.90
N ALA A 132 13.57 3.44 -3.21
CA ALA A 132 14.21 4.33 -2.25
C ALA A 132 13.24 5.42 -1.73
N ASN A 133 12.43 6.00 -2.62
CA ASN A 133 11.47 7.04 -2.25
C ASN A 133 10.16 6.46 -1.71
N ARG A 134 9.96 5.14 -1.85
CA ARG A 134 8.76 4.42 -1.41
C ARG A 134 7.48 5.08 -1.95
N ASN A 135 7.57 5.51 -3.21
CA ASN A 135 6.49 6.07 -4.00
C ASN A 135 6.07 5.05 -5.06
N PHE A 136 4.77 4.99 -5.33
CA PHE A 136 4.16 3.95 -6.15
C PHE A 136 3.22 4.58 -7.17
N PHE A 137 3.28 4.07 -8.39
CA PHE A 137 2.39 4.42 -9.50
C PHE A 137 1.90 3.13 -10.14
N ILE A 138 0.65 2.77 -9.85
CA ILE A 138 0.07 1.47 -10.15
C ILE A 138 -0.95 1.64 -11.28
N LEU A 139 -0.55 1.24 -12.47
CA LEU A 139 -1.40 1.26 -13.65
C LEU A 139 -2.61 0.31 -13.50
N PRO A 140 -3.68 0.51 -14.27
CA PRO A 140 -4.79 -0.43 -14.35
C PRO A 140 -4.31 -1.85 -14.63
N MET A 141 -4.94 -2.83 -13.99
CA MET A 141 -4.65 -4.26 -14.17
C MET A 141 -3.18 -4.64 -13.90
N SER A 142 -2.52 -3.93 -12.99
CA SER A 142 -1.13 -4.18 -12.62
C SER A 142 -0.95 -4.34 -11.11
N ALA A 143 0.22 -4.80 -10.73
CA ALA A 143 0.61 -5.00 -9.34
C ALA A 143 1.97 -4.35 -9.06
N VAL A 144 2.16 -3.89 -7.83
CA VAL A 144 3.48 -3.47 -7.35
C VAL A 144 3.75 -4.09 -5.99
N LYS A 145 5.00 -4.50 -5.76
CA LYS A 145 5.46 -4.85 -4.43
C LYS A 145 5.65 -3.56 -3.62
N VAL A 146 5.03 -3.50 -2.46
CA VAL A 146 5.07 -2.33 -1.57
C VAL A 146 6.16 -2.49 -0.52
N THR A 147 6.27 -3.67 0.09
CA THR A 147 7.23 -3.94 1.16
C THR A 147 7.42 -5.45 1.37
N ASP A 148 8.49 -5.83 2.05
CA ASP A 148 8.68 -7.19 2.58
C ASP A 148 7.90 -7.42 3.88
N ASN A 149 7.47 -6.35 4.56
CA ASN A 149 6.72 -6.40 5.81
C ASN A 149 5.23 -6.71 5.57
N LEU A 150 4.81 -7.94 5.84
CA LEU A 150 3.41 -8.37 5.66
C LEU A 150 2.43 -7.72 6.68
N ASP A 151 2.97 -7.16 7.76
CA ASP A 151 2.23 -6.47 8.81
C ASP A 151 2.18 -4.95 8.59
N ALA A 152 2.72 -4.45 7.48
CA ALA A 152 2.59 -3.03 7.13
C ALA A 152 1.11 -2.65 6.96
N TYR A 153 0.77 -1.45 7.41
CA TYR A 153 -0.55 -0.87 7.24
C TYR A 153 -0.66 -0.24 5.85
N ILE A 154 -1.53 -0.80 5.03
CA ILE A 154 -1.85 -0.22 3.72
C ILE A 154 -3.23 0.42 3.81
N VAL A 155 -3.27 1.74 3.60
CA VAL A 155 -4.49 2.54 3.59
C VAL A 155 -4.86 2.82 2.15
N GLY A 156 -6.00 2.29 1.71
CA GLY A 156 -6.47 2.48 0.34
C GLY A 156 -7.11 3.83 0.07
N PRO A 157 -7.46 4.07 -1.22
CA PRO A 157 -8.15 5.28 -1.67
C PRO A 157 -9.42 5.57 -0.85
N PHE A 158 -9.76 6.85 -0.68
CA PHE A 158 -10.96 7.34 0.00
C PHE A 158 -11.07 7.05 1.51
N HIS A 159 -10.10 6.35 2.12
CA HIS A 159 -10.06 6.15 3.56
C HIS A 159 -9.51 7.39 4.30
N GLN A 160 -10.17 7.76 5.40
CA GLN A 160 -9.72 8.83 6.31
C GLN A 160 -9.03 8.22 7.53
N VAL A 161 -7.72 7.97 7.41
CA VAL A 161 -6.89 7.54 8.55
C VAL A 161 -6.02 8.71 9.02
N THR A 162 -6.25 9.16 10.25
CA THR A 162 -5.55 10.29 10.87
C THR A 162 -4.42 9.86 11.82
N SER A 163 -4.48 8.65 12.36
CA SER A 163 -3.47 8.06 13.24
C SER A 163 -3.47 6.54 13.16
N ILE A 164 -2.30 5.93 13.37
CA ILE A 164 -2.13 4.48 13.55
C ILE A 164 -1.38 4.26 14.85
N GLU A 165 -1.86 3.34 15.68
CA GLU A 165 -1.24 3.01 16.96
C GLU A 165 0.12 2.34 16.78
N LYS A 166 1.01 2.56 17.76
CA LYS A 166 2.29 1.86 17.82
C LYS A 166 2.05 0.44 18.33
N VAL A 167 2.70 -0.53 17.70
CA VAL A 167 2.71 -1.93 18.17
C VAL A 167 4.06 -2.16 18.84
N ASP A 168 4.06 -2.60 20.10
CA ASP A 168 5.28 -2.85 20.90
C ASP A 168 6.28 -1.68 20.92
N GLY A 169 5.75 -0.44 20.93
CA GLY A 169 6.57 0.78 20.94
C GLY A 169 7.27 1.12 19.62
N LYS A 170 7.10 0.31 18.57
CA LYS A 170 7.64 0.58 17.23
C LYS A 170 6.67 1.42 16.41
N GLU A 171 7.22 2.33 15.61
CA GLU A 171 6.40 3.08 14.65
C GLU A 171 5.84 2.12 13.58
N PRO A 172 4.55 2.21 13.26
CA PRO A 172 3.96 1.37 12.23
C PRO A 172 4.53 1.73 10.87
N GLU A 173 4.76 0.72 10.03
CA GLU A 173 5.07 0.93 8.63
C GLU A 173 3.76 1.18 7.87
N VAL A 174 3.57 2.41 7.38
CA VAL A 174 2.30 2.81 6.75
C VAL A 174 2.51 3.26 5.32
N TYR A 175 1.67 2.77 4.42
CA TYR A 175 1.58 3.22 3.04
C TYR A 175 0.18 3.70 2.76
N ARG A 176 0.05 4.87 2.11
CA ARG A 176 -1.25 5.42 1.76
C ARG A 176 -1.37 5.58 0.26
N PHE A 177 -2.48 5.08 -0.26
CA PHE A 177 -2.83 5.07 -1.66
C PHE A 177 -4.04 5.96 -1.92
N TYR A 178 -4.06 6.56 -3.10
CA TYR A 178 -5.07 7.49 -3.57
C TYR A 178 -5.36 7.21 -5.03
N SER A 179 -6.58 7.47 -5.46
CA SER A 179 -6.87 7.66 -6.88
C SER A 179 -6.20 8.95 -7.37
N VAL A 180 -5.83 9.00 -8.66
CA VAL A 180 -5.35 10.25 -9.28
C VAL A 180 -6.36 11.39 -9.13
N LYS A 181 -7.67 11.07 -9.07
CA LYS A 181 -8.73 12.06 -8.84
C LYS A 181 -8.59 12.72 -7.46
N GLU A 182 -8.42 11.95 -6.39
CA GLU A 182 -8.24 12.50 -5.03
C GLU A 182 -7.01 13.40 -4.94
N VAL A 183 -5.91 13.01 -5.61
CA VAL A 183 -4.70 13.83 -5.62
C VAL A 183 -4.91 15.14 -6.38
N ARG A 184 -5.61 15.12 -7.52
CA ARG A 184 -5.97 16.37 -8.25
C ARG A 184 -6.86 17.28 -7.42
N GLU A 185 -7.83 16.74 -6.70
CA GLU A 185 -8.66 17.51 -5.78
C GLU A 185 -7.83 18.11 -4.64
N THR A 186 -6.85 17.37 -4.14
CA THR A 186 -5.90 17.85 -3.12
C THR A 186 -5.02 18.96 -3.65
N ILE A 187 -4.44 18.81 -4.84
CA ILE A 187 -3.64 19.85 -5.52
C ILE A 187 -4.48 21.12 -5.68
N LYS A 188 -5.72 21.01 -6.17
CA LYS A 188 -6.62 22.17 -6.32
C LYS A 188 -6.81 22.93 -5.00
N LYS A 189 -7.09 22.22 -3.90
CA LYS A 189 -7.25 22.82 -2.57
C LYS A 189 -5.97 23.52 -2.09
N LEU A 190 -4.82 22.89 -2.28
CA LEU A 190 -3.53 23.50 -1.90
C LEU A 190 -3.24 24.74 -2.74
N THR A 191 -3.54 24.72 -4.04
CA THR A 191 -3.37 25.87 -4.94
C THR A 191 -4.26 27.04 -4.52
N GLU A 192 -5.52 26.80 -4.15
CA GLU A 192 -6.41 27.84 -3.62
C GLU A 192 -5.83 28.51 -2.36
N LEU A 193 -5.21 27.74 -1.47
CA LEU A 193 -4.51 28.28 -0.29
C LEU A 193 -3.28 29.10 -0.65
N THR A 194 -2.59 28.80 -1.75
CA THR A 194 -1.44 29.60 -2.20
C THR A 194 -1.84 30.97 -2.78
N ILE A 195 -3.08 31.13 -3.24
CA ILE A 195 -3.58 32.38 -3.84
C ILE A 195 -4.22 33.31 -2.77
N GLY A 196 -4.50 32.78 -1.57
CA GLY A 196 -5.22 33.46 -0.48
C GLY A 196 -4.58 34.71 0.13
N GLU A 197 -3.38 35.13 -0.27
CA GLU A 197 -2.86 36.48 0.02
C GLU A 197 -3.32 37.49 -1.05
N LYS A 198 -4.63 37.75 -1.11
CA LYS A 198 -5.14 39.01 -1.67
C LYS A 198 -6.20 39.59 -0.72
N LYS A 199 -5.67 40.44 0.18
CA LYS A 199 -6.32 41.50 0.97
C LYS A 199 -7.56 41.14 1.78
#